data_AF-A0A934WEH0-F1
#
_entry.id   AF-A0A934WEH0-F1
#
_cell.length_a   1.000
_cell.length_b   1.000
_cell.length_c   1.000
_cell.angle_alpha   90.00
_cell.angle_beta   90.00
_cell.angle_gamma   90.00
#
_symmetry.space_group_name_H-M   'P 1'
#
loop_
_entity.id
_entity.type
_entity.pdbx_description
1 polymer ?
#
loop_
_entity_poly.entity_id
_entity_poly.type
_entity_poly.pdbx_seq_one_letter_code
_entity_poly.pdbx_strand_id
1 'polypeptide(L)'
;MKNAVFVLAPDSFKGSMTAKQVCDAMERGIKKVLPDAECIKVPMADGGEGTMQSLVDATNGTIYELEVTGPLGKPVKARYGIMGSGKTAAIEMASASGIHLVDENTKNPLITTTFGTGQLVKACLDMGVHKIILGIGGSATNDGGAGFAQALGVKFLDIEGRELPSGGAALARLNRIDISSLDPRLKNVDIEVACDVTNPLCGKTGASFVFGPQKGATTEMVTILDNALGHYAEIIRRKLKKEVKDIPGAGAAGGLGAGLLAFTNARLEKGVDIIINYTNLKEIIKNADIVLTGEGGIDSQTQYGKTPFGVARTAKAVDKTVVAIAGYIGEGIEQLYNMGFDAILGIVPGAMTIEEAMKKGEENVERTTENIVRLLNSHPKI
;
A
#
# COMPACT_ATOMS: atom_id res chain seq x y z
N MET A 1 20.70 -23.79 -19.52
CA MET A 1 21.06 -23.38 -18.14
C MET A 1 20.83 -24.56 -17.20
N LYS A 2 21.87 -25.27 -16.74
CA LYS A 2 21.71 -26.28 -15.68
C LYS A 2 22.04 -25.58 -14.35
N ASN A 3 21.09 -25.49 -13.43
CA ASN A 3 21.17 -24.77 -12.15
C ASN A 3 21.01 -23.24 -12.21
N ALA A 4 20.14 -22.72 -13.09
CA ALA A 4 19.82 -21.28 -13.06
C ALA A 4 19.06 -20.90 -11.77
N VAL A 5 19.37 -19.72 -11.24
CA VAL A 5 18.71 -19.11 -10.10
C VAL A 5 17.72 -18.06 -10.59
N PHE A 6 16.44 -18.27 -10.29
CA PHE A 6 15.36 -17.34 -10.59
C PHE A 6 14.92 -16.63 -9.31
N VAL A 7 14.83 -15.31 -9.37
CA VAL A 7 14.14 -14.53 -8.32
C VAL A 7 12.76 -14.16 -8.83
N LEU A 8 11.73 -14.57 -8.10
CA LEU A 8 10.32 -14.36 -8.43
C LEU A 8 9.78 -13.27 -7.50
N ALA A 9 9.70 -12.04 -8.01
CA ALA A 9 9.28 -10.87 -7.26
C ALA A 9 8.07 -10.14 -7.89
N PRO A 10 6.91 -10.81 -8.07
CA PRO A 10 5.69 -10.19 -8.57
C PRO A 10 4.88 -9.50 -7.45
N ASP A 11 4.00 -8.59 -7.87
CA ASP A 11 2.85 -8.16 -7.09
C ASP A 11 1.68 -9.14 -7.24
N SER A 12 0.64 -8.94 -6.45
CA SER A 12 -0.68 -9.52 -6.66
C SER A 12 -1.29 -9.09 -8.00
N PHE A 13 -2.13 -9.97 -8.55
CA PHE A 13 -2.96 -9.65 -9.70
C PHE A 13 -4.35 -9.39 -9.14
N LYS A 14 -4.65 -8.10 -8.93
CA LYS A 14 -5.87 -7.63 -8.21
C LYS A 14 -7.12 -8.33 -8.70
N GLY A 15 -7.90 -8.89 -7.77
CA GLY A 15 -9.13 -9.65 -8.05
C GLY A 15 -8.93 -11.06 -8.61
N SER A 16 -7.69 -11.52 -8.82
CA SER A 16 -7.39 -12.85 -9.39
C SER A 16 -6.55 -13.71 -8.44
N MET A 17 -5.36 -13.25 -8.03
CA MET A 17 -4.43 -14.06 -7.23
C MET A 17 -3.47 -13.19 -6.41
N THR A 18 -3.05 -13.70 -5.26
CA THR A 18 -2.05 -13.08 -4.38
C THR A 18 -0.65 -13.14 -4.99
N ALA A 19 0.27 -12.27 -4.55
CA ALA A 19 1.66 -12.27 -5.00
C ALA A 19 2.34 -13.64 -4.79
N LYS A 20 2.00 -14.34 -3.69
CA LYS A 20 2.48 -15.69 -3.42
C LYS A 20 1.98 -16.70 -4.47
N GLN A 21 0.69 -16.66 -4.82
CA GLN A 21 0.15 -17.53 -5.87
C GLN A 21 0.80 -17.27 -7.24
N VAL A 22 1.12 -16.01 -7.56
CA VAL A 22 1.88 -15.68 -8.78
C VAL A 22 3.28 -16.32 -8.74
N CYS A 23 3.99 -16.22 -7.60
CA CYS A 23 5.28 -16.88 -7.42
C CYS A 23 5.18 -18.40 -7.59
N ASP A 24 4.17 -19.02 -7.00
CA ASP A 24 3.93 -20.47 -7.09
C ASP A 24 3.63 -20.89 -8.54
N ALA A 25 2.87 -20.11 -9.30
CA ALA A 25 2.59 -20.35 -10.71
C ALA A 25 3.83 -20.17 -11.61
N MET A 26 4.63 -19.13 -11.37
CA MET A 26 5.90 -18.92 -12.06
C MET A 26 6.85 -20.10 -11.84
N GLU A 27 7.01 -20.56 -10.60
CA GLU A 27 7.87 -21.71 -10.28
C GLU A 27 7.41 -22.98 -11.00
N ARG A 28 6.10 -23.28 -11.02
CA ARG A 28 5.57 -24.41 -11.79
C ARG A 28 5.95 -24.34 -13.26
N GLY A 29 5.86 -23.15 -13.87
CA GLY A 29 6.23 -22.91 -15.26
C GLY A 29 7.73 -23.11 -15.52
N ILE A 30 8.59 -22.62 -14.62
CA ILE A 30 10.05 -22.82 -14.67
C ILE A 30 10.39 -24.31 -14.60
N LYS A 31 9.83 -25.01 -13.62
CA LYS A 31 10.16 -26.42 -13.30
C LYS A 31 9.76 -27.40 -14.40
N LYS A 32 8.80 -27.06 -15.27
CA LYS A 32 8.47 -27.86 -16.47
C LYS A 32 9.60 -27.91 -17.50
N VAL A 33 10.47 -26.90 -17.51
CA VAL A 33 11.59 -26.79 -18.48
C VAL A 33 12.92 -27.08 -17.81
N LEU A 34 13.11 -26.55 -16.59
CA LEU A 34 14.32 -26.68 -15.78
C LEU A 34 13.97 -27.24 -14.39
N PRO A 35 13.80 -28.57 -14.24
CA PRO A 35 13.41 -29.19 -12.98
C PRO A 35 14.34 -28.85 -11.80
N ASP A 36 15.63 -28.66 -12.10
CA ASP A 36 16.69 -28.40 -11.11
C ASP A 36 16.95 -26.90 -10.88
N ALA A 37 16.20 -25.98 -11.50
CA ALA A 37 16.38 -24.55 -11.28
C ALA A 37 16.05 -24.13 -9.84
N GLU A 38 16.80 -23.21 -9.27
CA GLU A 38 16.48 -22.63 -7.97
C GLU A 38 15.47 -21.50 -8.16
N CYS A 39 14.41 -21.45 -7.36
CA CYS A 39 13.37 -20.42 -7.42
C CYS A 39 13.25 -19.75 -6.06
N ILE A 40 13.77 -18.54 -5.95
CA ILE A 40 13.66 -17.72 -4.74
C ILE A 40 12.42 -16.84 -4.86
N LYS A 41 11.38 -17.17 -4.08
CA LYS A 41 10.11 -16.45 -4.08
C LYS A 41 10.17 -15.27 -3.13
N VAL A 42 9.90 -14.08 -3.66
CA VAL A 42 9.86 -12.84 -2.90
C VAL A 42 8.55 -12.11 -3.24
N PRO A 43 7.40 -12.53 -2.69
CA PRO A 43 6.12 -11.87 -2.95
C PRO A 43 6.22 -10.38 -2.59
N MET A 44 6.01 -9.50 -3.58
CA MET A 44 6.14 -8.06 -3.43
C MET A 44 4.76 -7.41 -3.21
N ALA A 45 4.78 -6.13 -2.87
CA ALA A 45 3.62 -5.26 -2.81
C ALA A 45 4.05 -3.79 -2.95
N ASP A 46 3.09 -2.90 -3.23
CA ASP A 46 3.32 -1.47 -3.41
C ASP A 46 2.85 -0.63 -2.22
N GLY A 47 2.41 -1.22 -1.10
CA GLY A 47 1.82 -0.48 0.02
C GLY A 47 0.29 -0.42 0.01
N GLY A 48 -0.32 -0.93 -1.06
CA GLY A 48 -1.76 -1.14 -1.19
C GLY A 48 -2.27 -2.43 -0.52
N GLU A 49 -3.41 -2.90 -1.01
CA GLU A 49 -4.06 -4.13 -0.56
C GLU A 49 -3.15 -5.35 -0.74
N GLY A 50 -3.04 -6.18 0.29
CA GLY A 50 -2.22 -7.40 0.27
C GLY A 50 -0.79 -7.20 0.77
N THR A 51 -0.34 -5.96 1.00
CA THR A 51 0.98 -5.65 1.57
C THR A 51 1.22 -6.32 2.92
N MET A 52 0.22 -6.30 3.82
CA MET A 52 0.33 -6.92 5.14
C MET A 52 0.49 -8.43 5.01
N GLN A 53 -0.28 -9.06 4.12
CA GLN A 53 -0.18 -10.49 3.85
C GLN A 53 1.20 -10.85 3.29
N SER A 54 1.69 -10.11 2.29
CA SER A 54 3.02 -10.35 1.70
C SER A 54 4.14 -10.24 2.74
N LEU A 55 4.12 -9.22 3.60
CA LEU A 55 5.13 -9.04 4.65
C LEU A 55 5.08 -10.13 5.73
N VAL A 56 3.88 -10.55 6.12
CA VAL A 56 3.68 -11.63 7.08
C VAL A 56 4.17 -12.95 6.50
N ASP A 57 3.75 -13.29 5.28
CA ASP A 57 4.15 -14.54 4.62
C ASP A 57 5.66 -14.60 4.39
N ALA A 58 6.26 -13.49 3.92
CA ALA A 58 7.71 -13.42 3.67
C ALA A 58 8.56 -13.60 4.95
N THR A 59 7.98 -13.37 6.13
CA THR A 59 8.69 -13.48 7.41
C THR A 59 8.20 -14.60 8.31
N ASN A 60 7.25 -15.44 7.84
CA ASN A 60 6.56 -16.43 8.68
C ASN A 60 5.96 -15.79 9.96
N GLY A 61 5.35 -14.62 9.80
CA GLY A 61 4.67 -13.90 10.87
C GLY A 61 3.29 -14.48 11.21
N THR A 62 2.48 -13.69 11.91
CA THR A 62 1.12 -14.07 12.33
C THR A 62 0.15 -12.92 12.08
N ILE A 63 -1.03 -13.24 11.53
CA ILE A 63 -2.12 -12.29 11.34
C ILE A 63 -3.07 -12.41 12.52
N TYR A 64 -3.47 -11.26 13.06
CA TYR A 64 -4.42 -11.13 14.14
C TYR A 64 -5.69 -10.43 13.66
N GLU A 65 -6.83 -10.84 14.21
CA GLU A 65 -8.12 -10.19 14.02
C GLU A 65 -8.51 -9.38 15.26
N LEU A 66 -9.09 -8.21 15.04
CA LEU A 66 -9.59 -7.33 16.09
C LEU A 66 -10.88 -6.66 15.64
N GLU A 67 -11.88 -6.62 16.51
CA GLU A 67 -13.06 -5.78 16.30
C GLU A 67 -12.71 -4.31 16.59
N VAL A 68 -12.87 -3.46 15.59
CA VAL A 68 -12.54 -2.02 15.66
C VAL A 68 -13.68 -1.18 15.11
N THR A 69 -13.64 0.13 15.35
CA THR A 69 -14.58 1.09 14.79
C THR A 69 -14.35 1.28 13.30
N GLY A 70 -15.30 0.84 12.49
CA GLY A 70 -15.33 1.03 11.04
C GLY A 70 -15.52 2.49 10.62
N PRO A 71 -15.46 2.80 9.31
CA PRO A 71 -15.47 4.17 8.83
C PRO A 71 -16.76 4.91 9.18
N LEU A 72 -17.91 4.23 9.31
CA LEU A 72 -19.19 4.83 9.69
C LEU A 72 -19.50 4.73 11.20
N GLY A 73 -18.50 4.44 12.03
CA GLY A 73 -18.66 4.32 13.49
C GLY A 73 -19.19 2.96 13.98
N LYS A 74 -19.59 2.07 13.06
CA LYS A 74 -20.04 0.71 13.39
C LYS A 74 -18.86 -0.25 13.56
N PRO A 75 -18.93 -1.26 14.43
CA PRO A 75 -17.87 -2.26 14.55
C PRO A 75 -17.61 -3.02 13.25
N VAL A 76 -16.34 -3.28 12.94
CA VAL A 76 -15.87 -4.12 11.83
C VAL A 76 -14.76 -5.05 12.31
N LYS A 77 -14.65 -6.23 11.71
CA LYS A 77 -13.49 -7.10 11.92
C LYS A 77 -12.34 -6.63 11.06
N ALA A 78 -11.29 -6.15 11.70
CA ALA A 78 -10.06 -5.70 11.07
C ALA A 78 -8.92 -6.68 11.33
N ARG A 79 -7.87 -6.61 10.51
CA ARG A 79 -6.68 -7.47 10.56
C ARG A 79 -5.42 -6.63 10.62
N TYR A 80 -4.43 -7.14 11.33
CA TYR A 80 -3.06 -6.63 11.31
C TYR A 80 -2.09 -7.80 11.44
N GLY A 81 -0.87 -7.62 10.93
CA GLY A 81 0.17 -8.64 10.96
C GLY A 81 1.27 -8.29 11.95
N ILE A 82 1.81 -9.29 12.63
CA ILE A 82 3.11 -9.22 13.30
C ILE A 82 4.09 -10.06 12.51
N MET A 83 5.18 -9.45 12.04
CA MET A 83 6.22 -10.14 11.27
C MET A 83 6.96 -11.15 12.15
N GLY A 84 7.64 -12.14 11.55
CA GLY A 84 8.23 -13.27 12.29
C GLY A 84 9.25 -12.92 13.37
N SER A 85 9.82 -11.71 13.36
CA SER A 85 10.71 -11.23 14.44
C SER A 85 9.95 -10.84 15.73
N GLY A 86 8.64 -10.67 15.67
CA GLY A 86 7.81 -10.14 16.75
C GLY A 86 7.96 -8.63 16.99
N LYS A 87 8.89 -7.95 16.30
CA LYS A 87 9.25 -6.55 16.58
C LYS A 87 8.64 -5.53 15.62
N THR A 88 8.12 -6.00 14.48
CA THR A 88 7.54 -5.15 13.44
C THR A 88 6.11 -5.58 13.16
N ALA A 89 5.19 -4.63 13.17
CA ALA A 89 3.82 -4.83 12.73
C ALA A 89 3.64 -4.35 11.28
N ALA A 90 2.72 -4.99 10.56
CA ALA A 90 2.23 -4.55 9.25
C ALA A 90 0.72 -4.30 9.35
N ILE A 91 0.27 -3.11 8.98
CA ILE A 91 -1.13 -2.67 9.05
C ILE A 91 -1.56 -2.17 7.67
N GLU A 92 -2.76 -2.54 7.24
CA GLU A 92 -3.45 -1.88 6.13
C GLU A 92 -4.62 -1.09 6.69
N MET A 93 -4.61 0.24 6.54
CA MET A 93 -5.68 1.09 7.08
C MET A 93 -7.04 0.70 6.51
N ALA A 94 -7.06 0.20 5.27
CA ALA A 94 -8.28 -0.21 4.58
C ALA A 94 -9.04 -1.30 5.35
N SER A 95 -8.35 -2.16 6.10
CA SER A 95 -9.00 -3.20 6.88
C SER A 95 -9.93 -2.64 7.97
N ALA A 96 -9.71 -1.41 8.43
CA ALA A 96 -10.52 -0.77 9.47
C ALA A 96 -11.29 0.44 8.95
N SER A 97 -10.76 1.13 7.94
CA SER A 97 -11.24 2.43 7.46
C SER A 97 -11.30 2.50 5.93
N GLY A 98 -11.41 1.34 5.27
CA GLY A 98 -11.36 1.20 3.81
C GLY A 98 -12.68 1.42 3.09
N ILE A 99 -12.56 1.73 1.80
CA ILE A 99 -13.68 2.00 0.90
C ILE A 99 -14.59 0.78 0.68
N HIS A 100 -14.06 -0.44 0.81
CA HIS A 100 -14.84 -1.68 0.71
C HIS A 100 -15.79 -1.91 1.90
N LEU A 101 -15.66 -1.12 2.98
CA LEU A 101 -16.54 -1.16 4.15
C LEU A 101 -17.74 -0.20 4.02
N VAL A 102 -17.85 0.50 2.88
CA VAL A 102 -18.99 1.36 2.54
C VAL A 102 -19.49 1.00 1.14
N ASP A 103 -20.75 1.31 0.87
CA ASP A 103 -21.37 1.14 -0.44
C ASP A 103 -21.73 2.51 -1.05
N GLU A 104 -22.25 2.50 -2.28
CA GLU A 104 -22.64 3.71 -3.00
C GLU A 104 -23.69 4.56 -2.27
N ASN A 105 -24.51 3.95 -1.41
CA ASN A 105 -25.57 4.63 -0.67
C ASN A 105 -25.08 5.18 0.69
N THR A 106 -24.00 4.62 1.23
CA THR A 106 -23.50 4.90 2.58
C THR A 106 -22.18 5.66 2.59
N LYS A 107 -21.44 5.69 1.47
CA LYS A 107 -20.19 6.46 1.36
C LYS A 107 -20.46 7.95 1.58
N ASN A 108 -19.86 8.50 2.64
CA ASN A 108 -20.01 9.91 3.00
C ASN A 108 -18.75 10.44 3.71
N PRO A 109 -17.84 11.10 2.99
CA PRO A 109 -16.56 11.52 3.53
C PRO A 109 -16.65 12.66 4.55
N LEU A 110 -17.83 13.26 4.74
CA LEU A 110 -18.07 14.26 5.79
C LEU A 110 -18.03 13.64 7.19
N ILE A 111 -18.45 12.38 7.31
CA ILE A 111 -18.68 11.70 8.59
C ILE A 111 -17.76 10.50 8.83
N THR A 112 -17.09 10.00 7.78
CA THR A 112 -16.26 8.80 7.92
C THR A 112 -15.00 9.04 8.75
N THR A 113 -14.61 8.06 9.57
CA THR A 113 -13.53 8.18 10.56
C THR A 113 -12.40 7.17 10.39
N THR A 114 -11.18 7.59 10.69
CA THR A 114 -9.98 6.74 10.78
C THR A 114 -9.77 6.10 12.16
N PHE A 115 -10.75 6.19 13.06
CA PHE A 115 -10.63 5.71 14.46
C PHE A 115 -10.16 4.25 14.57
N GLY A 116 -10.74 3.34 13.77
CA GLY A 116 -10.33 1.94 13.75
C GLY A 116 -8.88 1.72 13.35
N THR A 117 -8.33 2.56 12.47
CA THR A 117 -6.90 2.51 12.11
C THR A 117 -6.03 2.83 13.34
N GLY A 118 -6.42 3.82 14.15
CA GLY A 118 -5.71 4.11 15.40
C GLY A 118 -5.84 3.00 16.45
N GLN A 119 -6.97 2.29 16.47
CA GLN A 119 -7.13 1.09 17.32
C GLN A 119 -6.21 -0.06 16.89
N LEU A 120 -6.01 -0.27 15.58
CA LEU A 120 -5.03 -1.24 15.08
C LEU A 120 -3.60 -0.88 15.50
N VAL A 121 -3.22 0.40 15.37
CA VAL A 121 -1.91 0.86 15.85
C VAL A 121 -1.78 0.63 17.35
N LYS A 122 -2.80 0.99 18.14
CA LYS A 122 -2.79 0.74 19.59
C LYS A 122 -2.61 -0.74 19.93
N ALA A 123 -3.30 -1.64 19.23
CA ALA A 123 -3.13 -3.08 19.43
C ALA A 123 -1.69 -3.55 19.14
N CYS A 124 -1.06 -3.00 18.10
CA CYS A 124 0.35 -3.28 17.82
C CYS A 124 1.28 -2.74 18.93
N LEU A 125 1.00 -1.55 19.46
CA LEU A 125 1.75 -1.00 20.60
C LEU A 125 1.59 -1.86 21.86
N ASP A 126 0.41 -2.46 22.07
CA ASP A 126 0.15 -3.37 23.20
C ASP A 126 0.92 -4.69 23.06
N MET A 127 1.30 -5.08 21.84
CA MET A 127 2.21 -6.19 21.57
C MET A 127 3.70 -5.82 21.73
N GLY A 128 4.01 -4.56 22.04
CA GLY A 128 5.38 -4.12 22.28
C GLY A 128 6.24 -4.03 21.01
N VAL A 129 5.63 -3.86 19.84
CA VAL A 129 6.39 -3.66 18.60
C VAL A 129 7.19 -2.36 18.65
N HIS A 130 8.36 -2.35 18.03
CA HIS A 130 9.21 -1.17 17.91
C HIS A 130 9.05 -0.46 16.58
N LYS A 131 8.42 -1.13 15.60
CA LYS A 131 8.20 -0.59 14.28
C LYS A 131 6.84 -0.98 13.72
N ILE A 132 6.22 -0.08 12.96
CA ILE A 132 4.96 -0.29 12.25
C ILE A 132 5.15 0.10 10.79
N ILE A 133 4.84 -0.82 9.88
CA ILE A 133 4.65 -0.55 8.46
C ILE A 133 3.15 -0.35 8.23
N LEU A 134 2.76 0.81 7.73
CA LEU A 134 1.36 1.19 7.56
C LEU A 134 1.05 1.51 6.09
N GLY A 135 0.31 0.62 5.44
CA GLY A 135 -0.30 0.88 4.13
C GLY A 135 -1.55 1.75 4.28
N ILE A 136 -1.56 2.90 3.60
CA ILE A 136 -2.69 3.85 3.65
C ILE A 136 -3.52 3.92 2.35
N GLY A 137 -3.38 2.93 1.48
CA GLY A 137 -4.24 2.81 0.29
C GLY A 137 -5.71 2.51 0.64
N GLY A 138 -6.62 2.80 -0.29
CA GLY A 138 -8.00 2.29 -0.25
C GLY A 138 -8.93 2.89 0.83
N SER A 139 -8.66 4.10 1.33
CA SER A 139 -9.45 4.74 2.40
C SER A 139 -10.88 5.16 2.01
N ALA A 140 -11.84 5.04 2.92
CA ALA A 140 -13.18 5.66 2.85
C ALA A 140 -13.25 7.08 3.44
N THR A 141 -12.16 7.55 4.05
CA THR A 141 -12.15 8.68 4.99
C THR A 141 -11.62 9.97 4.37
N ASN A 142 -12.03 11.11 4.91
CA ASN A 142 -11.47 12.43 4.59
C ASN A 142 -11.37 13.32 5.85
N ASP A 143 -10.97 12.70 6.97
CA ASP A 143 -10.95 13.28 8.31
C ASP A 143 -9.58 13.79 8.76
N GLY A 144 -8.59 13.89 7.86
CA GLY A 144 -7.26 14.39 8.21
C GLY A 144 -6.49 13.49 9.19
N GLY A 145 -6.91 12.24 9.38
CA GLY A 145 -6.35 11.37 10.41
C GLY A 145 -6.76 11.75 11.83
N ALA A 146 -7.81 12.57 12.00
CA ALA A 146 -8.30 12.98 13.31
C ALA A 146 -8.83 11.78 14.11
N GLY A 147 -9.62 10.89 13.48
CA GLY A 147 -10.09 9.67 14.15
C GLY A 147 -8.94 8.79 14.63
N PHE A 148 -7.94 8.58 13.78
CA PHE A 148 -6.70 7.86 14.11
C PHE A 148 -6.02 8.45 15.36
N ALA A 149 -5.85 9.76 15.40
CA ALA A 149 -5.23 10.44 16.53
C ALA A 149 -6.10 10.37 17.80
N GLN A 150 -7.43 10.44 17.68
CA GLN A 150 -8.37 10.29 18.81
C GLN A 150 -8.26 8.92 19.46
N ALA A 151 -8.19 7.84 18.67
CA ALA A 151 -8.03 6.49 19.19
C ALA A 151 -6.72 6.29 19.97
N LEU A 152 -5.72 7.15 19.72
CA LEU A 152 -4.42 7.18 20.39
C LEU A 152 -4.33 8.24 21.50
N GLY A 153 -5.45 8.90 21.84
CA GLY A 153 -5.57 9.78 23.00
C GLY A 153 -5.48 11.29 22.72
N VAL A 154 -5.46 11.71 21.46
CA VAL A 154 -5.59 13.14 21.11
C VAL A 154 -7.04 13.59 21.27
N LYS A 155 -7.24 14.76 21.86
CA LYS A 155 -8.56 15.40 21.91
C LYS A 155 -8.61 16.59 20.98
N PHE A 156 -9.63 16.60 20.13
CA PHE A 156 -9.96 17.71 19.24
C PHE A 156 -11.16 18.43 19.81
N LEU A 157 -10.98 19.69 20.23
CA LEU A 157 -11.97 20.43 21.01
C LEU A 157 -12.52 21.61 20.23
N ASP A 158 -13.83 21.85 20.34
CA ASP A 158 -14.50 23.06 19.86
C ASP A 158 -14.22 24.27 20.78
N ILE A 159 -14.81 25.43 20.44
CA ILE A 159 -14.66 26.68 21.21
C ILE A 159 -15.22 26.59 22.63
N GLU A 160 -16.18 25.68 22.88
CA GLU A 160 -16.78 25.44 24.18
C GLU A 160 -16.00 24.37 24.99
N GLY A 161 -14.92 23.83 24.43
CA GLY A 161 -14.10 22.81 25.07
C GLY A 161 -14.68 21.39 24.99
N ARG A 162 -15.67 21.15 24.11
CA ARG A 162 -16.24 19.82 23.90
C ARG A 162 -15.49 19.07 22.81
N GLU A 163 -15.38 17.75 22.94
CA GLU A 163 -14.78 16.91 21.90
C GLU A 163 -15.60 16.94 20.61
N LEU A 164 -14.91 17.07 19.48
CA LEU A 164 -15.51 17.02 18.17
C LEU A 164 -16.02 15.60 17.86
N PRO A 165 -17.17 15.48 17.18
CA PRO A 165 -17.61 14.20 16.65
C PRO A 165 -16.68 13.75 15.50
N SER A 166 -16.80 12.48 15.13
CA SER A 166 -16.10 11.87 13.99
C SER A 166 -16.39 12.59 12.66
N GLY A 167 -15.43 12.50 11.74
CA GLY A 167 -15.58 12.91 10.34
C GLY A 167 -14.87 14.22 9.97
N GLY A 168 -14.59 14.37 8.67
CA GLY A 168 -13.87 15.53 8.15
C GLY A 168 -14.62 16.85 8.29
N ALA A 169 -15.95 16.85 8.23
CA ALA A 169 -16.74 18.07 8.36
C ALA A 169 -16.62 18.70 9.77
N ALA A 170 -16.46 17.87 10.81
CA ALA A 170 -16.35 18.34 12.18
C ALA A 170 -15.10 19.21 12.39
N LEU A 171 -14.03 19.00 11.61
CA LEU A 171 -12.78 19.76 11.71
C LEU A 171 -12.98 21.26 11.45
N ALA A 172 -14.02 21.67 10.72
CA ALA A 172 -14.34 23.10 10.54
C ALA A 172 -14.60 23.83 11.88
N ARG A 173 -14.99 23.11 12.94
CA ARG A 173 -15.25 23.67 14.27
C ARG A 173 -14.09 23.52 15.24
N LEU A 174 -12.95 22.97 14.78
CA LEU A 174 -11.80 22.75 15.64
C LEU A 174 -11.30 24.08 16.21
N ASN A 175 -11.05 24.13 17.52
CA ASN A 175 -10.45 25.29 18.17
C ASN A 175 -9.12 24.94 18.83
N ARG A 176 -9.05 23.78 19.48
CA ARG A 176 -7.87 23.36 20.25
C ARG A 176 -7.59 21.88 20.05
N ILE A 177 -6.30 21.55 19.95
CA ILE A 177 -5.78 20.18 20.00
C ILE A 177 -5.13 20.01 21.37
N ASP A 178 -5.49 18.93 22.07
CA ASP A 178 -4.87 18.51 23.33
C ASP A 178 -4.25 17.13 23.15
N ILE A 179 -2.94 17.05 23.39
CA ILE A 179 -2.11 15.83 23.25
C ILE A 179 -1.66 15.27 24.61
N SER A 180 -2.18 15.79 25.73
CA SER A 180 -1.77 15.38 27.08
C SER A 180 -1.99 13.89 27.34
N SER A 181 -2.95 13.27 26.66
CA SER A 181 -3.28 11.84 26.76
C SER A 181 -2.80 11.02 25.55
N LEU A 182 -2.00 11.61 24.65
CA LEU A 182 -1.43 10.90 23.50
C LEU A 182 -0.55 9.74 24.00
N ASP A 183 -0.72 8.56 23.41
CA ASP A 183 0.01 7.36 23.79
C ASP A 183 1.54 7.61 23.73
N PRO A 184 2.25 7.57 24.87
CA PRO A 184 3.65 7.96 24.93
C PRO A 184 4.56 6.99 24.16
N ARG A 185 4.11 5.77 23.88
CA ARG A 185 4.89 4.76 23.14
C ARG A 185 5.16 5.19 21.70
N LEU A 186 4.29 6.01 21.10
CA LEU A 186 4.44 6.53 19.73
C LEU A 186 5.73 7.33 19.53
N LYS A 187 6.35 7.85 20.60
CA LYS A 187 7.64 8.54 20.52
C LYS A 187 8.81 7.59 20.24
N ASN A 188 8.67 6.31 20.58
CA ASN A 188 9.73 5.31 20.52
C ASN A 188 9.47 4.23 19.46
N VAL A 189 8.38 4.36 18.70
CA VAL A 189 8.02 3.45 17.62
C VAL A 189 8.27 4.13 16.29
N ASP A 190 9.06 3.48 15.44
CA ASP A 190 9.26 3.89 14.06
C ASP A 190 8.00 3.55 13.25
N ILE A 191 7.45 4.52 12.52
CA ILE A 191 6.28 4.29 11.66
C ILE A 191 6.68 4.61 10.22
N GLU A 192 6.71 3.59 9.38
CA GLU A 192 6.98 3.69 7.95
C GLU A 192 5.64 3.58 7.22
N VAL A 193 5.25 4.65 6.53
CA VAL A 193 3.94 4.76 5.89
C VAL A 193 4.13 4.62 4.39
N ALA A 194 3.51 3.61 3.79
CA ALA A 194 3.54 3.42 2.35
C ALA A 194 2.61 4.44 1.67
N CYS A 195 3.21 5.35 0.91
CA CYS A 195 2.54 6.48 0.29
C CYS A 195 3.09 6.75 -1.12
N ASP A 196 2.37 6.29 -2.15
CA ASP A 196 2.82 6.41 -3.55
C ASP A 196 2.32 7.68 -4.25
N VAL A 197 1.60 8.54 -3.53
CA VAL A 197 1.08 9.81 -4.03
C VAL A 197 1.80 10.99 -3.41
N THR A 198 1.96 12.07 -4.16
CA THR A 198 2.63 13.30 -3.71
C THR A 198 1.65 14.42 -3.38
N ASN A 199 0.34 14.16 -3.47
CA ASN A 199 -0.72 15.13 -3.20
C ASN A 199 -0.57 15.77 -1.80
N PRO A 200 -0.56 17.12 -1.70
CA PRO A 200 -0.54 17.82 -0.42
C PRO A 200 -1.88 17.65 0.30
N LEU A 201 -1.99 18.18 1.53
CA LEU A 201 -3.22 18.04 2.30
C LEU A 201 -4.41 18.77 1.66
N CYS A 202 -4.19 19.99 1.18
CA CYS A 202 -5.25 20.91 0.71
C CYS A 202 -4.98 21.44 -0.71
N GLY A 203 -5.98 22.08 -1.29
CA GLY A 203 -5.89 22.76 -2.59
C GLY A 203 -6.33 21.88 -3.76
N LYS A 204 -6.16 22.39 -5.00
CA LYS A 204 -6.67 21.72 -6.21
C LYS A 204 -6.10 20.32 -6.44
N THR A 205 -4.89 20.07 -5.96
CA THR A 205 -4.23 18.75 -5.99
C THR A 205 -4.25 18.07 -4.62
N GLY A 206 -5.03 18.58 -3.67
CA GLY A 206 -5.10 18.10 -2.29
C GLY A 206 -6.05 16.92 -2.09
N ALA A 207 -6.14 16.45 -0.83
CA ALA A 207 -6.87 15.25 -0.46
C ALA A 207 -8.34 15.26 -0.93
N SER A 208 -9.06 16.34 -0.59
CA SER A 208 -10.49 16.46 -0.86
C SER A 208 -10.79 16.56 -2.35
N PHE A 209 -10.01 17.36 -3.09
CA PHE A 209 -10.25 17.58 -4.52
C PHE A 209 -9.93 16.35 -5.38
N VAL A 210 -8.82 15.67 -5.07
CA VAL A 210 -8.36 14.54 -5.90
C VAL A 210 -9.03 13.23 -5.51
N PHE A 211 -9.16 12.95 -4.21
CA PHE A 211 -9.63 11.65 -3.72
C PHE A 211 -11.01 11.69 -3.06
N GLY A 212 -11.59 12.86 -2.82
CA GLY A 212 -12.94 13.01 -2.27
C GLY A 212 -14.04 12.40 -3.17
N PRO A 213 -14.04 12.66 -4.50
CA PRO A 213 -15.12 12.18 -5.38
C PRO A 213 -15.31 10.66 -5.38
N GLN A 214 -14.22 9.89 -5.45
CA GLN A 214 -14.29 8.41 -5.37
C GLN A 214 -14.81 7.90 -4.01
N LYS A 215 -14.75 8.73 -2.96
CA LYS A 215 -15.29 8.44 -1.62
C LYS A 215 -16.73 8.91 -1.44
N GLY A 216 -17.35 9.48 -2.48
CA GLY A 216 -18.72 9.99 -2.46
C GLY A 216 -18.86 11.49 -2.19
N ALA A 217 -17.79 12.28 -2.22
CA ALA A 217 -17.89 13.72 -2.07
C ALA A 217 -18.53 14.38 -3.31
N THR A 218 -19.59 15.16 -3.12
CA THR A 218 -20.06 16.13 -4.13
C THR A 218 -19.09 17.32 -4.21
N THR A 219 -19.23 18.16 -5.25
CA THR A 219 -18.44 19.38 -5.41
C THR A 219 -18.52 20.31 -4.18
N GLU A 220 -19.70 20.41 -3.56
CA GLU A 220 -19.92 21.17 -2.34
C GLU A 220 -19.19 20.53 -1.15
N MET A 221 -19.31 19.20 -1.00
CA MET A 221 -18.60 18.47 0.06
C MET A 221 -17.09 18.62 -0.05
N VAL A 222 -16.54 18.57 -1.28
CA VAL A 222 -15.11 18.78 -1.53
C VAL A 222 -14.66 20.13 -0.99
N THR A 223 -15.42 21.19 -1.24
CA THR A 223 -15.11 22.55 -0.77
C THR A 223 -15.17 22.64 0.76
N ILE A 224 -16.19 22.03 1.38
CA ILE A 224 -16.31 21.97 2.85
C ILE A 224 -15.10 21.25 3.45
N LEU A 225 -14.75 20.08 2.91
CA LEU A 225 -13.66 19.26 3.42
C LEU A 225 -12.29 19.92 3.24
N ASP A 226 -12.01 20.52 2.08
CA ASP A 226 -10.74 21.21 1.85
C ASP A 226 -10.54 22.40 2.81
N ASN A 227 -11.60 23.19 3.04
CA ASN A 227 -11.56 24.28 4.02
C ASN A 227 -11.36 23.76 5.45
N ALA A 228 -12.04 22.67 5.82
CA ALA A 228 -11.91 22.06 7.14
C ALA A 228 -10.49 21.50 7.36
N LEU A 229 -9.89 20.86 6.35
CA LEU A 229 -8.50 20.40 6.38
C LEU A 229 -7.50 21.56 6.43
N GLY A 230 -7.77 22.65 5.72
CA GLY A 230 -6.95 23.86 5.76
C GLY A 230 -6.92 24.49 7.15
N HIS A 231 -8.09 24.57 7.79
CA HIS A 231 -8.22 25.04 9.17
C HIS A 231 -7.53 24.11 10.17
N TYR A 232 -7.72 22.80 10.01
CA TYR A 232 -7.03 21.78 10.80
C TYR A 232 -5.51 21.89 10.73
N ALA A 233 -4.94 22.05 9.53
CA ALA A 233 -3.51 22.23 9.33
C ALA A 233 -2.98 23.51 10.00
N GLU A 234 -3.74 24.60 9.95
CA GLU A 234 -3.37 25.85 10.62
C GLU A 234 -3.33 25.70 12.15
N ILE A 235 -4.27 24.94 12.73
CA ILE A 235 -4.26 24.65 14.17
C ILE A 235 -3.09 23.74 14.54
N ILE A 236 -2.79 22.70 13.73
CA ILE A 236 -1.59 21.87 13.89
C ILE A 236 -0.34 22.75 13.90
N ARG A 237 -0.18 23.63 12.91
CA ARG A 237 0.95 24.56 12.82
C ARG A 237 1.10 25.41 14.07
N ARG A 238 -0.01 26.01 14.55
CA ARG A 238 0.02 26.89 15.73
C ARG A 238 0.35 26.15 17.02
N LYS A 239 -0.27 24.97 17.25
CA LYS A 239 -0.24 24.24 18.52
C LYS A 239 0.89 23.21 18.62
N LEU A 240 1.15 22.48 17.55
CA LEU A 240 2.16 21.42 17.49
C LEU A 240 3.47 21.89 16.86
N LYS A 241 3.50 23.09 16.27
CA LYS A 241 4.68 23.63 15.54
C LYS A 241 5.16 22.74 14.40
N LYS A 242 4.22 22.04 13.75
CA LYS A 242 4.47 21.17 12.60
C LYS A 242 3.78 21.73 11.35
N GLU A 243 4.51 21.81 10.25
CA GLU A 243 3.97 22.25 8.96
C GLU A 243 3.65 21.05 8.09
N VAL A 244 2.40 20.58 8.13
CA VAL A 244 1.98 19.36 7.42
C VAL A 244 1.22 19.63 6.12
N LYS A 245 0.79 20.89 5.89
CA LYS A 245 -0.15 21.23 4.81
C LYS A 245 0.40 20.90 3.43
N ASP A 246 1.66 21.29 3.19
CA ASP A 246 2.28 21.27 1.86
C ASP A 246 3.29 20.13 1.70
N ILE A 247 3.41 19.24 2.71
CA ILE A 247 4.28 18.06 2.62
C ILE A 247 3.74 17.11 1.52
N PRO A 248 4.58 16.68 0.56
CA PRO A 248 4.18 15.68 -0.43
C PRO A 248 3.67 14.40 0.25
N GLY A 249 2.47 13.96 -0.13
CA GLY A 249 1.83 12.77 0.44
C GLY A 249 1.01 13.03 1.71
N ALA A 250 1.02 14.26 2.25
CA ALA A 250 0.19 14.60 3.41
C ALA A 250 -1.32 14.45 3.13
N GLY A 251 -1.74 14.56 1.87
CA GLY A 251 -3.13 14.35 1.46
C GLY A 251 -3.54 12.89 1.29
N ALA A 252 -2.59 11.94 1.37
CA ALA A 252 -2.89 10.52 1.22
C ALA A 252 -3.92 10.05 2.26
N ALA A 253 -4.79 9.12 1.85
CA ALA A 253 -5.90 8.61 2.65
C ALA A 253 -6.81 9.70 3.26
N GLY A 254 -7.11 10.77 2.50
CA GLY A 254 -8.00 11.81 2.99
C GLY A 254 -7.38 12.67 4.10
N GLY A 255 -6.06 12.81 4.06
CA GLY A 255 -5.28 13.55 5.04
C GLY A 255 -4.78 12.73 6.23
N LEU A 256 -4.97 11.40 6.24
CA LEU A 256 -4.35 10.54 7.24
C LEU A 256 -2.81 10.67 7.23
N GLY A 257 -2.20 10.87 6.05
CA GLY A 257 -0.78 11.19 5.93
C GLY A 257 -0.36 12.39 6.79
N ALA A 258 -1.11 13.49 6.73
CA ALA A 258 -0.90 14.65 7.60
C ALA A 258 -1.10 14.33 9.09
N GLY A 259 -2.11 13.54 9.44
CA GLY A 259 -2.34 13.10 10.82
C GLY A 259 -1.17 12.27 11.37
N LEU A 260 -0.66 11.33 10.58
CA LEU A 260 0.51 10.52 10.94
C LEU A 260 1.74 11.40 11.17
N LEU A 261 2.03 12.34 10.27
CA LEU A 261 3.12 13.30 10.40
C LEU A 261 2.95 14.23 11.62
N ALA A 262 1.72 14.64 11.91
CA ALA A 262 1.42 15.55 13.01
C ALA A 262 1.57 14.88 14.38
N PHE A 263 1.07 13.66 14.55
CA PHE A 263 0.90 13.03 15.87
C PHE A 263 1.88 11.90 16.18
N THR A 264 2.72 11.51 15.22
CA THR A 264 3.70 10.43 15.40
C THR A 264 5.07 10.84 14.86
N ASN A 265 6.02 9.90 14.90
CA ASN A 265 7.33 10.01 14.23
C ASN A 265 7.32 9.37 12.84
N ALA A 266 6.15 9.28 12.20
CA ALA A 266 5.99 8.63 10.90
C ALA A 266 6.82 9.28 9.80
N ARG A 267 7.28 8.45 8.88
CA ARG A 267 7.88 8.86 7.60
C ARG A 267 7.02 8.34 6.46
N LEU A 268 6.77 9.20 5.47
CA LEU A 268 6.11 8.79 4.24
C LEU A 268 7.18 8.32 3.27
N GLU A 269 7.10 7.06 2.86
CA GLU A 269 8.04 6.43 1.95
C GLU A 269 7.24 5.72 0.84
N LYS A 270 7.86 5.51 -0.34
CA LYS A 270 7.20 4.75 -1.41
C LYS A 270 7.01 3.32 -0.94
N GLY A 271 5.82 2.75 -1.14
CA GLY A 271 5.54 1.43 -0.57
C GLY A 271 6.45 0.36 -1.13
N VAL A 272 6.74 0.39 -2.44
CA VAL A 272 7.68 -0.55 -3.06
C VAL A 272 9.08 -0.50 -2.43
N ASP A 273 9.57 0.68 -2.05
CA ASP A 273 10.90 0.85 -1.44
C ASP A 273 10.94 0.23 -0.04
N ILE A 274 9.85 0.40 0.73
CA ILE A 274 9.66 -0.27 2.03
C ILE A 274 9.79 -1.78 1.83
N ILE A 275 9.01 -2.36 0.90
CA ILE A 275 9.01 -3.82 0.69
C ILE A 275 10.36 -4.34 0.19
N ILE A 276 11.02 -3.63 -0.73
CA ILE A 276 12.40 -3.97 -1.18
C ILE A 276 13.37 -4.07 0.00
N ASN A 277 13.28 -3.14 0.96
CA ASN A 277 14.13 -3.14 2.14
C ASN A 277 13.83 -4.32 3.08
N TYR A 278 12.55 -4.59 3.39
CA TYR A 278 12.17 -5.69 4.30
C TYR A 278 12.44 -7.08 3.74
N THR A 279 12.26 -7.24 2.44
CA THR A 279 12.52 -8.51 1.75
C THR A 279 14.00 -8.73 1.46
N ASN A 280 14.85 -7.73 1.71
CA ASN A 280 16.26 -7.74 1.35
C ASN A 280 16.47 -8.07 -0.15
N LEU A 281 15.54 -7.60 -0.99
CA LEU A 281 15.44 -8.01 -2.41
C LEU A 281 16.75 -7.77 -3.16
N LYS A 282 17.42 -6.64 -2.91
CA LYS A 282 18.67 -6.29 -3.59
C LYS A 282 19.77 -7.33 -3.37
N GLU A 283 19.93 -7.83 -2.14
CA GLU A 283 20.94 -8.84 -1.83
C GLU A 283 20.58 -10.20 -2.43
N ILE A 284 19.29 -10.54 -2.44
CA ILE A 284 18.79 -11.77 -3.09
C ILE A 284 19.08 -11.74 -4.60
N ILE A 285 18.79 -10.62 -5.27
CA ILE A 285 18.93 -10.50 -6.73
C ILE A 285 20.39 -10.59 -7.20
N LYS A 286 21.39 -10.22 -6.38
CA LYS A 286 22.82 -10.33 -6.77
C LYS A 286 23.21 -11.72 -7.26
N ASN A 287 22.59 -12.76 -6.69
CA ASN A 287 22.87 -14.16 -7.03
C ASN A 287 21.91 -14.74 -8.08
N ALA A 288 20.94 -13.95 -8.56
CA ALA A 288 20.00 -14.38 -9.58
C ALA A 288 20.65 -14.40 -10.97
N ASP A 289 20.24 -15.33 -11.83
CA ASP A 289 20.47 -15.25 -13.26
C ASP A 289 19.37 -14.43 -13.95
N ILE A 290 18.12 -14.64 -13.51
CA ILE A 290 16.92 -14.00 -14.07
C ILE A 290 16.01 -13.54 -12.94
N VAL A 291 15.48 -12.32 -13.07
CA VAL A 291 14.43 -11.77 -12.20
C VAL A 291 13.12 -11.78 -12.96
N LEU A 292 12.12 -12.47 -12.43
CA LEU A 292 10.74 -12.42 -12.92
C LEU A 292 9.91 -11.54 -11.99
N THR A 293 9.16 -10.60 -12.56
CA THR A 293 8.20 -9.77 -11.83
C THR A 293 6.88 -9.71 -12.59
N GLY A 294 5.89 -9.01 -12.06
CA GLY A 294 4.61 -8.84 -12.72
C GLY A 294 3.56 -8.22 -11.84
N GLU A 295 2.48 -7.78 -12.46
CA GLU A 295 1.29 -7.26 -11.77
C GLU A 295 0.05 -7.47 -12.65
N GLY A 296 -1.15 -7.20 -12.09
CA GLY A 296 -2.41 -7.35 -12.83
C GLY A 296 -2.49 -6.53 -14.12
N GLY A 297 -1.82 -5.38 -14.19
CA GLY A 297 -1.73 -4.56 -15.40
C GLY A 297 -0.50 -3.66 -15.44
N ILE A 298 0.26 -3.74 -16.52
CA ILE A 298 1.45 -2.92 -16.77
C ILE A 298 1.14 -1.91 -17.86
N ASP A 299 1.38 -0.64 -17.57
CA ASP A 299 1.13 0.50 -18.45
C ASP A 299 2.18 1.61 -18.21
N SER A 300 2.06 2.73 -18.91
CA SER A 300 2.91 3.90 -18.70
C SER A 300 2.93 4.40 -17.24
N GLN A 301 1.93 4.09 -16.41
CA GLN A 301 1.91 4.52 -15.00
C GLN A 301 2.77 3.65 -14.09
N THR A 302 3.15 2.44 -14.52
CA THR A 302 4.02 1.53 -13.75
C THR A 302 5.34 2.21 -13.35
N GLN A 303 5.83 3.18 -14.14
CA GLN A 303 7.03 3.97 -13.84
C GLN A 303 6.93 4.84 -12.56
N TYR A 304 5.71 5.13 -12.09
CA TYR A 304 5.50 6.03 -10.94
C TYR A 304 5.54 5.32 -9.58
N GLY A 305 6.20 4.17 -9.51
CA GLY A 305 6.47 3.48 -8.24
C GLY A 305 5.65 2.22 -8.00
N LYS A 306 5.02 1.65 -9.03
CA LYS A 306 4.41 0.32 -8.92
C LYS A 306 5.49 -0.76 -8.72
N THR A 307 5.06 -1.88 -8.16
CA THR A 307 5.92 -3.02 -7.80
C THR A 307 6.88 -3.46 -8.92
N PRO A 308 6.44 -3.74 -10.17
CA PRO A 308 7.36 -4.24 -11.20
C PRO A 308 8.50 -3.28 -11.49
N PHE A 309 8.24 -1.97 -11.42
CA PHE A 309 9.25 -0.96 -11.68
C PHE A 309 10.31 -0.91 -10.58
N GLY A 310 9.91 -0.97 -9.31
CA GLY A 310 10.86 -1.05 -8.19
C GLY A 310 11.75 -2.29 -8.26
N VAL A 311 11.18 -3.44 -8.63
CA VAL A 311 11.93 -4.68 -8.86
C VAL A 311 12.92 -4.53 -10.02
N ALA A 312 12.46 -4.01 -11.16
CA ALA A 312 13.32 -3.78 -12.33
C ALA A 312 14.50 -2.86 -12.01
N ARG A 313 14.24 -1.74 -11.33
CA ARG A 313 15.29 -0.80 -10.89
C ARG A 313 16.29 -1.45 -9.93
N THR A 314 15.80 -2.25 -8.99
CA THR A 314 16.65 -2.98 -8.04
C THR A 314 17.55 -3.98 -8.74
N ALA A 315 17.00 -4.72 -9.70
CA ALA A 315 17.72 -5.71 -10.49
C ALA A 315 18.77 -5.08 -11.41
N LYS A 316 18.43 -3.97 -12.08
CA LYS A 316 19.38 -3.26 -12.95
C LYS A 316 20.50 -2.57 -12.19
N ALA A 317 20.28 -2.19 -10.93
CA ALA A 317 21.36 -1.69 -10.08
C ALA A 317 22.46 -2.73 -9.79
N VAL A 318 22.22 -4.02 -10.07
CA VAL A 318 23.17 -5.13 -9.95
C VAL A 318 23.29 -5.94 -11.26
N ASP A 319 22.96 -5.29 -12.38
CA ASP A 319 23.12 -5.79 -13.76
C ASP A 319 22.46 -7.15 -14.04
N LYS A 320 21.19 -7.29 -13.65
CA LYS A 320 20.40 -8.51 -13.89
C LYS A 320 19.33 -8.36 -14.97
N THR A 321 19.02 -9.48 -15.62
CA THR A 321 17.94 -9.60 -16.59
C THR A 321 16.59 -9.62 -15.87
N VAL A 322 15.64 -8.82 -16.35
CA VAL A 322 14.32 -8.59 -15.79
C VAL A 322 13.26 -8.86 -16.84
N VAL A 323 12.41 -9.85 -16.58
CA VAL A 323 11.23 -10.13 -17.41
C VAL A 323 9.99 -9.89 -16.58
N ALA A 324 9.09 -9.04 -17.06
CA ALA A 324 7.80 -8.81 -16.45
C ALA A 324 6.70 -9.58 -17.17
N ILE A 325 5.74 -10.11 -16.41
CA ILE A 325 4.49 -10.62 -16.93
C ILE A 325 3.32 -9.79 -16.43
N ALA A 326 2.30 -9.59 -17.25
CA ALA A 326 1.15 -8.76 -16.90
C ALA A 326 -0.17 -9.45 -17.23
N GLY A 327 -1.18 -9.28 -16.37
CA GLY A 327 -2.57 -9.64 -16.67
C GLY A 327 -3.10 -8.88 -17.89
N TYR A 328 -2.74 -7.61 -17.98
CA TYR A 328 -3.06 -6.68 -19.05
C TYR A 328 -1.83 -5.83 -19.41
N ILE A 329 -1.62 -5.61 -20.70
CA ILE A 329 -0.61 -4.67 -21.20
C ILE A 329 -1.36 -3.44 -21.72
N GLY A 330 -1.12 -2.31 -21.07
CA GLY A 330 -1.70 -1.03 -21.42
C GLY A 330 -0.84 -0.20 -22.39
N GLU A 331 -1.23 1.05 -22.56
CA GLU A 331 -0.55 1.98 -23.46
C GLU A 331 0.78 2.50 -22.86
N GLY A 332 1.75 2.76 -23.74
CA GLY A 332 3.01 3.43 -23.41
C GLY A 332 4.04 2.55 -22.69
N ILE A 333 3.89 1.23 -22.74
CA ILE A 333 4.85 0.28 -22.15
C ILE A 333 6.24 0.34 -22.78
N GLU A 334 6.36 0.86 -24.00
CA GLU A 334 7.61 0.98 -24.74
C GLU A 334 8.65 1.81 -23.97
N GLN A 335 8.19 2.77 -23.18
CA GLN A 335 9.04 3.62 -22.35
C GLN A 335 9.72 2.81 -21.24
N LEU A 336 9.06 1.76 -20.73
CA LEU A 336 9.53 0.96 -19.61
C LEU A 336 10.77 0.12 -19.97
N TYR A 337 10.95 -0.26 -21.24
CA TYR A 337 12.15 -0.98 -21.68
C TYR A 337 13.43 -0.18 -21.40
N ASN A 338 13.40 1.14 -21.67
CA ASN A 338 14.51 2.03 -21.37
C ASN A 338 14.71 2.28 -19.86
N MET A 339 13.78 1.81 -19.02
CA MET A 339 13.78 2.02 -17.58
C MET A 339 14.13 0.77 -16.77
N GLY A 340 14.44 -0.34 -17.45
CA GLY A 340 15.06 -1.51 -16.85
C GLY A 340 14.36 -2.85 -17.08
N PHE A 341 13.29 -2.89 -17.87
CA PHE A 341 12.67 -4.15 -18.27
C PHE A 341 13.32 -4.67 -19.57
N ASP A 342 13.74 -5.94 -19.60
CA ASP A 342 14.27 -6.56 -20.82
C ASP A 342 13.16 -7.18 -21.68
N ALA A 343 12.07 -7.60 -21.05
CA ALA A 343 10.86 -8.04 -21.74
C ALA A 343 9.60 -7.84 -20.87
N ILE A 344 8.47 -7.59 -21.52
CA ILE A 344 7.15 -7.48 -20.89
C ILE A 344 6.18 -8.36 -21.69
N LEU A 345 5.52 -9.32 -21.04
CA LEU A 345 4.64 -10.30 -21.69
C LEU A 345 3.25 -10.34 -21.07
N GLY A 346 2.22 -10.36 -21.90
CA GLY A 346 0.84 -10.57 -21.46
C GLY A 346 0.57 -12.05 -21.18
N ILE A 347 -0.12 -12.36 -20.10
CA ILE A 347 -0.41 -13.77 -19.73
C ILE A 347 -1.64 -14.35 -20.42
N VAL A 348 -2.49 -13.51 -21.02
CA VAL A 348 -3.75 -13.96 -21.63
C VAL A 348 -3.48 -14.63 -22.98
N PRO A 349 -3.86 -15.91 -23.20
CA PRO A 349 -3.53 -16.67 -24.42
C PRO A 349 -4.29 -16.23 -25.68
N GLY A 350 -5.40 -15.52 -25.51
CA GLY A 350 -6.34 -15.21 -26.57
C GLY A 350 -7.59 -14.55 -26.02
N ALA A 351 -8.56 -14.25 -26.88
CA ALA A 351 -9.80 -13.61 -26.48
C ALA A 351 -10.56 -14.46 -25.43
N MET A 352 -10.88 -13.84 -24.30
CA MET A 352 -11.70 -14.41 -23.22
C MET A 352 -12.35 -13.29 -22.42
N THR A 353 -13.35 -13.63 -21.61
CA THR A 353 -13.95 -12.67 -20.69
C THR A 353 -12.99 -12.33 -19.53
N ILE A 354 -13.18 -11.17 -18.90
CA ILE A 354 -12.38 -10.76 -17.73
C ILE A 354 -12.51 -11.78 -16.60
N GLU A 355 -13.72 -12.28 -16.36
CA GLU A 355 -13.98 -13.29 -15.32
C GLU A 355 -13.19 -14.58 -15.57
N GLU A 356 -13.19 -15.08 -16.81
CA GLU A 356 -12.38 -16.24 -17.19
C GLU A 356 -10.89 -15.98 -17.07
N ALA A 357 -10.42 -14.79 -17.48
CA ALA A 357 -9.02 -14.40 -17.37
C ALA A 357 -8.55 -14.35 -15.91
N MET A 358 -9.37 -13.79 -15.01
CA MET A 358 -9.10 -13.74 -13.58
C MET A 358 -9.10 -15.14 -12.97
N LYS A 359 -10.07 -15.99 -13.33
CA LYS A 359 -10.18 -17.37 -12.80
C LYS A 359 -9.03 -18.28 -13.27
N LYS A 360 -8.58 -18.11 -14.52
CA LYS A 360 -7.46 -18.87 -15.12
C LYS A 360 -6.10 -18.20 -14.91
N GLY A 361 -6.02 -17.18 -14.05
CA GLY A 361 -4.82 -16.37 -13.86
C GLY A 361 -3.56 -17.21 -13.59
N GLU A 362 -3.62 -18.13 -12.63
CA GLU A 362 -2.48 -18.99 -12.28
C GLU A 362 -2.03 -19.89 -13.45
N GLU A 363 -2.97 -20.51 -14.17
CA GLU A 363 -2.67 -21.36 -15.34
C GLU A 363 -1.99 -20.53 -16.46
N ASN A 364 -2.48 -19.31 -16.66
CA ASN A 364 -1.96 -18.37 -17.64
C ASN A 364 -0.55 -17.86 -17.29
N VAL A 365 -0.28 -17.56 -16.01
CA VAL A 365 1.06 -17.23 -15.51
C VAL A 365 2.01 -18.40 -15.70
N GLU A 366 1.59 -19.60 -15.34
CA GLU A 366 2.40 -20.82 -15.46
C GLU A 366 2.79 -21.08 -16.92
N ARG A 367 1.82 -21.05 -17.86
CA ARG A 367 2.09 -21.23 -19.30
C ARG A 367 3.03 -20.17 -19.86
N THR A 368 2.81 -18.91 -19.49
CA THR A 368 3.62 -17.79 -20.00
C THR A 368 5.05 -17.88 -19.48
N THR A 369 5.22 -18.21 -18.21
CA THR A 369 6.53 -18.43 -17.60
C THR A 369 7.26 -19.62 -18.24
N GLU A 370 6.56 -20.72 -18.49
CA GLU A 370 7.10 -21.87 -19.21
C GLU A 370 7.67 -21.46 -20.58
N ASN A 371 6.93 -20.68 -21.36
CA ASN A 371 7.38 -20.20 -22.68
C ASN A 371 8.60 -19.27 -22.59
N ILE A 372 8.64 -18.37 -21.61
CA ILE A 372 9.81 -17.51 -21.35
C ILE A 372 11.04 -18.39 -21.08
N VAL A 373 10.92 -19.39 -20.22
CA VAL A 373 12.05 -20.26 -19.84
C VAL A 373 12.47 -21.16 -21.00
N ARG A 374 11.54 -21.64 -21.84
CA ARG A 374 11.88 -22.35 -23.09
C ARG A 374 12.73 -21.49 -24.01
N LEU A 375 12.35 -20.21 -24.18
CA LEU A 375 13.10 -19.27 -24.99
C LEU A 375 14.52 -19.05 -24.42
N LEU A 376 14.63 -18.72 -23.13
CA LEU A 376 15.92 -18.45 -22.49
C LEU A 376 16.82 -19.70 -22.49
N ASN A 377 16.27 -20.89 -22.27
CA ASN A 377 17.04 -22.13 -22.28
C ASN A 377 17.56 -22.49 -23.68
N SER A 378 16.84 -22.10 -24.74
CA SER A 378 17.27 -22.31 -26.13
C SER A 378 18.47 -21.44 -26.53
N HIS A 379 18.71 -20.32 -25.84
CA HIS A 379 19.77 -19.37 -26.14
C HIS A 379 20.49 -18.90 -24.85
N PRO A 380 21.37 -19.72 -24.23
CA PRO A 380 21.91 -19.47 -22.88
C PRO A 380 22.90 -18.30 -22.74
N LYS A 381 23.11 -17.48 -23.77
CA LYS A 381 24.21 -16.49 -23.87
C LYS A 381 23.80 -15.15 -24.51
N ILE A 382 22.53 -14.77 -24.41
CA ILE A 382 22.12 -13.39 -24.73
C ILE A 382 22.12 -12.58 -23.45
#